data_AF-A0A7S0E7U8-F1
#
_entry.id   AF-A0A7S0E7U8-F1
#
_cell.length_a   1.000
_cell.length_b   1.000
_cell.length_c   1.000
_cell.angle_alpha   90.00
_cell.angle_beta   90.00
_cell.angle_gamma   90.00
#
_symmetry.space_group_name_H-M   'P 1'
#
loop_
_entity.id
_entity.type
_entity.pdbx_description
1 polymer ?
#
loop_
_entity_poly.entity_id
_entity_poly.type
_entity_poly.pdbx_seq_one_letter_code
_entity_poly.pdbx_strand_id
1 'polypeptide(L)'
;ICASHIVGADGIRSAVRAAFSEDWCSTFRDGEPSDYECSIEQVGSWGVALPTLASSPTTWRTDAMHAFKATTPELPVYGIGMALPNGMYSVHLVIFEAALVDRPWLEPPALTKNGDTSALADAVWVEAPTSASASERVSAGLTDLLATEFPALAEHWSKDALANAVVQRRPSWVDLTGADGYAAADGRLVLIGDAAHAMSPSQGEGANCALESAVALLASLPPSTTDERPPSIDELSTAFADYGRTRPAEVRPVQLASAAASQGAGPAPSKK
;
A
#
# COMPACT_ATOMS: atom_id res chain seq x y z
N ILE A 1 -2.78 26.72 17.60
CA ILE A 1 -3.58 25.74 16.82
C ILE A 1 -4.30 24.86 17.83
N CYS A 2 -5.63 24.84 17.86
CA CYS A 2 -6.45 24.32 18.98
C CYS A 2 -7.14 22.98 18.70
N ALA A 3 -6.50 22.05 17.99
CA ALA A 3 -7.09 20.75 17.71
C ALA A 3 -6.04 19.63 17.74
N SER A 4 -6.43 18.49 18.32
CA SER A 4 -5.69 17.22 18.21
C SER A 4 -6.27 16.45 17.03
N HIS A 5 -5.44 16.05 16.08
CA HIS A 5 -5.86 15.43 14.81
C HIS A 5 -5.46 13.96 14.78
N ILE A 6 -6.42 13.08 14.48
CA ILE A 6 -6.12 11.70 14.11
C ILE A 6 -6.07 11.66 12.59
N VAL A 7 -4.96 11.19 12.04
CA VAL A 7 -4.83 10.94 10.60
C VAL A 7 -4.94 9.44 10.39
N GLY A 8 -6.13 9.01 9.96
CA GLY A 8 -6.45 7.62 9.67
C GLY A 8 -6.90 7.42 8.22
N ALA A 9 -6.40 6.33 7.65
CA ALA A 9 -6.61 5.78 6.30
C ALA A 9 -5.72 6.39 5.19
N ASP A 10 -4.87 5.53 4.63
CA ASP A 10 -3.93 5.85 3.56
C ASP A 10 -4.00 4.75 2.50
N GLY A 11 -4.98 4.86 1.61
CA GLY A 11 -4.84 4.20 0.32
C GLY A 11 -3.70 4.86 -0.44
N ILE A 12 -3.16 4.17 -1.45
CA ILE A 12 -2.07 4.65 -2.30
C ILE A 12 -2.16 6.14 -2.64
N ARG A 13 -3.39 6.72 -2.77
CA ARG A 13 -3.88 8.11 -3.04
C ARG A 13 -3.88 9.15 -1.91
N SER A 14 -3.28 8.91 -0.75
CA SER A 14 -3.35 9.90 0.34
C SER A 14 -2.48 11.14 0.09
N ALA A 15 -3.10 12.32 0.13
CA ALA A 15 -2.41 13.62 0.14
C ALA A 15 -1.44 13.77 1.34
N VAL A 16 -1.63 12.96 2.40
CA VAL A 16 -0.73 12.91 3.56
C VAL A 16 0.66 12.44 3.13
N ARG A 17 0.75 11.48 2.20
CA ARG A 17 2.05 11.02 1.67
C ARG A 17 2.75 12.06 0.80
N ALA A 18 2.00 12.80 0.00
CA ALA A 18 2.53 13.89 -0.81
C ALA A 18 2.97 15.10 0.03
N ALA A 19 2.50 15.19 1.28
CA ALA A 19 2.82 16.26 2.22
C ALA A 19 4.05 15.95 3.12
N PHE A 20 4.71 14.79 2.98
CA PHE A 20 6.00 14.51 3.63
C PHE A 20 7.11 15.38 3.02
N SER A 21 7.11 16.68 3.34
CA SER A 21 8.28 17.56 3.19
C SER A 21 9.23 17.36 4.39
N GLU A 22 10.46 17.88 4.27
CA GLU A 22 11.41 17.96 5.41
C GLU A 22 10.77 18.60 6.65
N ASP A 23 9.87 19.58 6.45
CA ASP A 23 9.14 20.27 7.52
C ASP A 23 8.16 19.35 8.27
N TRP A 24 7.54 18.36 7.61
CA TRP A 24 6.60 17.44 8.26
C TRP A 24 7.31 16.52 9.25
N CYS A 25 8.53 16.08 8.93
CA CYS A 25 9.32 15.20 9.78
C CYS A 25 9.68 15.86 11.12
N SER A 26 9.92 17.17 11.11
CA SER A 26 10.17 17.97 12.31
C SER A 26 9.00 17.96 13.30
N THR A 27 7.79 17.62 12.86
CA THR A 27 6.60 17.55 13.74
C THR A 27 6.62 16.31 14.66
N PHE A 28 7.38 15.26 14.31
CA PHE A 28 7.43 13.99 15.04
C PHE A 28 8.59 13.87 16.04
N ARG A 29 9.43 14.91 16.18
CA ARG A 29 10.55 14.95 17.15
C ARG A 29 10.86 16.36 17.63
N ASP A 30 11.40 16.46 18.85
CA ASP A 30 12.12 17.66 19.32
C ASP A 30 13.55 17.64 18.72
N GLY A 31 13.88 18.53 17.77
CA GLY A 31 15.22 18.57 17.14
C GLY A 31 15.37 19.51 15.93
N GLU A 32 16.55 19.55 15.32
CA GLU A 32 16.85 20.33 14.11
C GLU A 32 16.64 19.49 12.81
N PRO A 33 16.16 20.10 11.70
CA PRO A 33 16.00 19.53 10.34
C PRO A 33 17.05 18.55 9.83
N SER A 34 18.31 18.70 10.23
CA SER A 34 19.44 17.95 9.68
C SER A 34 19.59 16.52 10.20
N ASP A 35 18.83 16.10 11.21
CA ASP A 35 18.91 14.77 11.81
C ASP A 35 17.83 13.79 11.27
N TYR A 36 17.09 14.19 10.22
CA TYR A 36 15.92 13.47 9.72
C TYR A 36 16.21 12.65 8.47
N GLU A 37 15.84 11.37 8.47
CA GLU A 37 15.76 10.57 7.26
C GLU A 37 14.38 9.89 7.20
N CYS A 38 13.39 10.61 6.67
CA CYS A 38 12.12 10.00 6.28
C CYS A 38 12.29 9.46 4.86
N SER A 39 12.41 8.15 4.73
CA SER A 39 12.58 7.50 3.43
C SER A 39 11.36 6.67 3.05
N ILE A 40 11.06 6.68 1.76
CA ILE A 40 10.04 5.83 1.15
C ILE A 40 10.76 4.54 0.72
N GLU A 41 10.71 3.50 1.54
CA GLU A 41 11.42 2.23 1.25
C GLU A 41 10.69 1.40 0.20
N GLN A 42 11.23 1.27 -1.01
CA GLN A 42 10.58 0.49 -2.06
C GLN A 42 10.61 -1.00 -1.78
N VAL A 43 9.42 -1.59 -1.67
CA VAL A 43 9.27 -3.05 -1.69
C VAL A 43 9.23 -3.49 -3.15
N GLY A 44 9.86 -4.63 -3.45
CA GLY A 44 9.80 -5.30 -4.74
C GLY A 44 8.42 -5.88 -5.05
N SER A 45 7.37 -5.05 -5.02
CA SER A 45 6.02 -5.41 -5.46
C SER A 45 5.31 -4.25 -6.15
N TRP A 46 4.52 -4.57 -7.15
CA TRP A 46 3.80 -3.65 -8.01
C TRP A 46 2.33 -4.07 -8.12
N GLY A 47 1.47 -3.12 -8.47
CA GLY A 47 0.07 -3.36 -8.78
C GLY A 47 -0.17 -3.27 -10.28
N VAL A 48 -1.07 -4.09 -10.81
CA VAL A 48 -1.71 -3.81 -12.10
C VAL A 48 -3.18 -3.58 -11.85
N ALA A 49 -3.62 -2.34 -12.01
CA ALA A 49 -5.04 -1.98 -11.96
C ALA A 49 -5.66 -2.25 -13.32
N LEU A 50 -6.65 -3.14 -13.38
CA LEU A 50 -7.41 -3.37 -14.61
C LEU A 50 -8.51 -2.30 -14.72
N PRO A 51 -8.97 -1.97 -15.95
CA PRO A 51 -10.18 -1.17 -16.14
C PRO A 51 -11.37 -1.84 -15.46
N THR A 52 -12.49 -1.12 -15.30
CA THR A 52 -13.72 -1.78 -14.85
C THR A 52 -14.17 -2.80 -15.91
N LEU A 53 -14.37 -4.04 -15.49
CA LEU A 53 -14.65 -5.16 -16.38
C LEU A 53 -16.15 -5.45 -16.37
N ALA A 54 -16.72 -5.75 -17.54
CA ALA A 54 -18.16 -5.99 -17.69
C ALA A 54 -18.58 -7.45 -17.41
N SER A 55 -17.61 -8.33 -17.25
CA SER A 55 -17.81 -9.78 -17.12
C SER A 55 -16.87 -10.36 -16.06
N SER A 56 -17.22 -11.52 -15.55
CA SER A 56 -16.38 -12.31 -14.64
C SER A 56 -16.75 -13.80 -14.74
N PRO A 57 -15.92 -14.71 -14.20
CA PRO A 57 -16.29 -16.11 -14.06
C PRO A 57 -17.64 -16.28 -13.36
N THR A 58 -18.43 -17.23 -13.84
CA THR A 58 -19.74 -17.56 -13.22
C THR A 58 -19.63 -18.08 -11.79
N THR A 59 -18.43 -18.49 -11.36
CA THR A 59 -18.12 -18.89 -9.99
C THR A 59 -17.95 -17.71 -9.04
N TRP A 60 -17.77 -16.49 -9.54
CA TRP A 60 -17.63 -15.30 -8.71
C TRP A 60 -18.97 -14.86 -8.17
N ARG A 61 -19.09 -14.89 -6.85
CA ARG A 61 -20.19 -14.26 -6.12
C ARG A 61 -20.08 -12.74 -6.17
N THR A 62 -21.21 -12.05 -6.30
CA THR A 62 -21.27 -10.58 -6.35
C THR A 62 -21.19 -9.92 -4.98
N ASP A 63 -21.31 -10.70 -3.89
CA ASP A 63 -21.28 -10.24 -2.50
C ASP A 63 -19.97 -10.65 -1.79
N ALA A 64 -18.95 -11.01 -2.55
CA ALA A 64 -17.66 -11.45 -2.02
C ALA A 64 -16.49 -10.83 -2.77
N MET A 65 -15.37 -10.70 -2.06
CA MET A 65 -14.06 -10.46 -2.64
C MET A 65 -13.44 -11.81 -3.02
N HIS A 66 -12.91 -11.90 -4.23
CA HIS A 66 -12.25 -13.09 -4.76
C HIS A 66 -10.75 -12.87 -4.81
N ALA A 67 -10.00 -13.69 -4.09
CA ALA A 67 -8.55 -13.78 -4.25
C ALA A 67 -8.23 -15.01 -5.12
N PHE A 68 -7.35 -14.83 -6.10
CA PHE A 68 -6.94 -15.89 -7.02
C PHE A 68 -5.44 -15.80 -7.29
N LYS A 69 -4.80 -16.93 -7.59
CA LYS A 69 -3.36 -17.01 -7.84
C LYS A 69 -3.08 -17.64 -9.19
N ALA A 70 -1.88 -17.41 -9.72
CA ALA A 70 -1.44 -18.01 -10.97
C ALA A 70 -1.53 -19.54 -10.92
N THR A 71 -1.75 -20.15 -12.08
CA THR A 71 -1.74 -21.61 -12.23
C THR A 71 -0.36 -22.18 -11.94
N THR A 72 0.70 -21.48 -12.35
CA THR A 72 2.08 -21.79 -11.97
C THR A 72 2.32 -21.43 -10.49
N PRO A 73 2.58 -22.40 -9.60
CA PRO A 73 2.70 -22.14 -8.15
C PRO A 73 3.82 -21.17 -7.75
N GLU A 74 4.91 -21.18 -8.50
CA GLU A 74 6.11 -20.39 -8.23
C GLU A 74 6.03 -18.97 -8.81
N LEU A 75 5.06 -18.70 -9.69
CA LEU A 75 4.88 -17.37 -10.25
C LEU A 75 4.32 -16.45 -9.15
N PRO A 76 5.07 -15.42 -8.71
CA PRO A 76 4.65 -14.61 -7.58
C PRO A 76 3.74 -13.50 -8.10
N VAL A 77 2.55 -13.92 -8.52
CA VAL A 77 1.46 -13.08 -8.99
C VAL A 77 0.15 -13.63 -8.43
N TYR A 78 -0.62 -12.74 -7.80
CA TYR A 78 -1.99 -13.04 -7.42
C TYR A 78 -2.89 -11.87 -7.79
N GLY A 79 -4.19 -12.12 -7.85
CA GLY A 79 -5.18 -11.10 -8.12
C GLY A 79 -6.27 -11.07 -7.06
N ILE A 80 -6.87 -9.89 -6.94
CA ILE A 80 -8.05 -9.64 -6.12
C ILE A 80 -9.10 -9.04 -7.05
N GLY A 81 -10.31 -9.58 -7.00
CA GLY A 81 -11.44 -9.09 -7.77
C GLY A 81 -12.69 -8.96 -6.92
N MET A 82 -13.52 -7.95 -7.23
CA MET A 82 -14.78 -7.72 -6.54
C MET A 82 -15.82 -7.15 -7.50
N ALA A 83 -17.08 -7.57 -7.34
CA ALA A 83 -18.20 -6.96 -8.04
C ALA A 83 -18.50 -5.57 -7.47
N LEU A 84 -18.78 -4.62 -8.35
CA LEU A 84 -19.17 -3.26 -8.03
C LEU A 84 -20.71 -3.15 -7.98
N PRO A 85 -21.26 -2.16 -7.25
CA PRO A 85 -22.72 -1.97 -7.15
C PRO A 85 -23.44 -1.77 -8.49
N ASN A 86 -22.71 -1.33 -9.53
CA ASN A 86 -23.24 -1.15 -10.88
C ASN A 86 -23.18 -2.43 -11.74
N GLY A 87 -22.81 -3.58 -11.17
CA GLY A 87 -22.71 -4.86 -11.88
C GLY A 87 -21.41 -5.05 -12.67
N MET A 88 -20.51 -4.06 -12.66
CA MET A 88 -19.15 -4.19 -13.20
C MET A 88 -18.23 -4.86 -12.18
N TYR A 89 -16.97 -5.09 -12.54
CA TYR A 89 -15.97 -5.69 -11.68
C TYR A 89 -14.73 -4.81 -11.57
N SER A 90 -14.20 -4.68 -10.37
CA SER A 90 -12.87 -4.12 -10.11
C SER A 90 -11.91 -5.28 -9.88
N VAL A 91 -10.79 -5.28 -10.60
CA VAL A 91 -9.77 -6.33 -10.51
C VAL A 91 -8.39 -5.69 -10.43
N HIS A 92 -7.58 -6.18 -9.50
CA HIS A 92 -6.21 -5.75 -9.29
C HIS A 92 -5.30 -6.97 -9.23
N LEU A 93 -4.21 -6.95 -9.98
CA LEU A 93 -3.12 -7.91 -9.83
C LEU A 93 -2.04 -7.32 -8.91
N VAL A 94 -1.47 -8.18 -8.09
CA VAL A 94 -0.29 -7.92 -7.25
C VAL A 94 0.84 -8.75 -7.84
N ILE A 95 1.91 -8.06 -8.19
CA ILE A 95 3.08 -8.61 -8.86
C ILE A 95 4.27 -8.43 -7.93
N PHE A 96 5.06 -9.47 -7.71
CA PHE A 96 6.32 -9.34 -6.98
C PHE A 96 7.51 -9.26 -7.94
N GLU A 97 8.61 -8.70 -7.48
CA GLU A 97 9.81 -8.39 -8.26
C GLU A 97 10.36 -9.62 -9.00
N ALA A 98 10.30 -10.80 -8.37
CA ALA A 98 10.70 -12.06 -9.00
C ALA A 98 9.93 -12.39 -10.29
N ALA A 99 8.71 -11.87 -10.50
CA ALA A 99 7.98 -12.03 -11.75
C ALA A 99 8.59 -11.23 -12.92
N LEU A 100 9.39 -10.19 -12.65
CA LEU A 100 9.99 -9.36 -13.70
C LEU A 100 11.05 -10.09 -14.52
N VAL A 101 11.65 -11.15 -13.98
CA VAL A 101 12.67 -11.95 -14.67
C VAL A 101 12.16 -12.46 -16.02
N ASP A 102 10.95 -13.01 -16.03
CA ASP A 102 10.32 -13.56 -17.23
C ASP A 102 9.34 -12.59 -17.89
N ARG A 103 8.90 -11.56 -17.15
CA ARG A 103 7.86 -10.61 -17.57
C ARG A 103 8.30 -9.17 -17.33
N PRO A 104 9.36 -8.69 -18.03
CA PRO A 104 9.88 -7.33 -17.86
C PRO A 104 8.86 -6.26 -18.23
N TRP A 105 7.81 -6.61 -18.97
CA TRP A 105 6.75 -5.66 -19.31
C TRP A 105 5.93 -5.19 -18.09
N LEU A 106 5.99 -5.93 -16.97
CA LEU A 106 5.40 -5.57 -15.68
C LEU A 106 6.24 -4.57 -14.89
N GLU A 107 7.42 -4.18 -15.39
CA GLU A 107 8.25 -3.18 -14.73
C GLU A 107 7.53 -1.82 -14.73
N PRO A 108 7.35 -1.19 -13.56
CA PRO A 108 6.73 0.12 -13.48
C PRO A 108 7.64 1.22 -14.08
N PRO A 109 7.08 2.29 -14.66
CA PRO A 109 7.87 3.40 -15.20
C PRO A 109 8.89 3.96 -14.20
N ALA A 110 10.04 4.41 -14.70
CA ALA A 110 11.11 4.99 -13.88
C ALA A 110 10.66 6.26 -13.14
N LEU A 111 11.13 6.44 -11.91
CA LEU A 111 10.66 7.49 -10.99
C LEU A 111 11.23 8.89 -11.27
N THR A 112 12.28 9.01 -12.07
CA THR A 112 13.00 10.29 -12.23
C THR A 112 13.16 10.69 -13.69
N LYS A 113 12.92 11.98 -13.94
CA LYS A 113 13.84 12.76 -14.78
C LYS A 113 14.80 13.47 -13.81
N ASN A 114 16.08 13.12 -13.84
CA ASN A 114 17.17 13.93 -13.28
C ASN A 114 17.25 14.09 -11.73
N GLY A 115 16.90 13.07 -10.95
CA GLY A 115 17.19 13.07 -9.51
C GLY A 115 16.36 14.04 -8.65
N ASP A 116 15.29 14.60 -9.22
CA ASP A 116 14.33 15.43 -8.49
C ASP A 116 13.29 14.54 -7.78
N THR A 117 13.28 14.59 -6.45
CA THR A 117 12.37 13.85 -5.57
C THR A 117 11.01 14.52 -5.41
N SER A 118 10.83 15.78 -5.84
CA SER A 118 9.52 16.44 -5.84
C SER A 118 8.51 15.75 -6.76
N ALA A 119 9.01 15.00 -7.75
CA ALA A 119 8.21 14.17 -8.64
C ALA A 119 7.80 12.81 -8.05
N LEU A 120 8.22 12.42 -6.84
CA LEU A 120 7.72 11.18 -6.19
C LEU A 120 6.20 11.21 -6.00
N ALA A 121 5.65 12.40 -5.75
CA ALA A 121 4.22 12.67 -5.66
C ALA A 121 3.49 12.64 -7.03
N ASP A 122 4.20 12.51 -8.15
CA ASP A 122 3.63 12.28 -9.50
C ASP A 122 4.04 10.92 -10.11
N ALA A 123 5.17 10.35 -9.69
CA ALA A 123 5.78 9.17 -10.28
C ALA A 123 5.32 7.83 -9.66
N VAL A 124 4.78 7.84 -8.44
CA VAL A 124 4.01 6.71 -7.88
C VAL A 124 2.62 6.62 -8.53
N TRP A 125 2.23 7.66 -9.29
CA TRP A 125 0.85 7.99 -9.63
C TRP A 125 0.57 7.90 -11.12
N VAL A 126 1.05 6.83 -11.74
CA VAL A 126 0.72 6.57 -13.14
C VAL A 126 -0.78 6.25 -13.18
N GLU A 127 -1.58 7.22 -13.64
CA GLU A 127 -3.04 7.09 -13.77
C GLU A 127 -3.47 6.54 -15.14
N ALA A 128 -2.55 6.46 -16.10
CA ALA A 128 -2.80 5.88 -17.42
C ALA A 128 -1.47 5.55 -18.12
N PRO A 129 -1.46 4.61 -19.08
CA PRO A 129 -0.31 4.46 -19.98
C PRO A 129 0.01 5.81 -20.63
N THR A 130 1.24 6.28 -20.48
CA THR A 130 1.67 7.61 -20.98
C THR A 130 1.82 7.68 -22.50
N SER A 131 1.60 6.55 -23.20
CA SER A 131 1.57 6.45 -24.65
C SER A 131 0.69 5.28 -25.13
N ALA A 132 0.23 5.37 -26.38
CA ALA A 132 -0.47 4.26 -27.05
C ALA A 132 0.40 2.99 -27.13
N SER A 133 1.73 3.14 -27.30
CA SER A 133 2.65 2.01 -27.31
C SER A 133 2.81 1.33 -25.95
N ALA A 134 2.74 2.09 -24.84
CA ALA A 134 2.76 1.54 -23.49
C ALA A 134 1.46 0.79 -23.18
N SER A 135 0.31 1.35 -23.57
CA SER A 135 -1.02 0.72 -23.46
C SER A 135 -1.08 -0.61 -24.22
N GLU A 136 -0.59 -0.63 -25.47
CA GLU A 136 -0.55 -1.81 -26.31
C GLU A 136 0.35 -2.91 -25.72
N ARG A 137 1.53 -2.53 -25.22
CA ARG A 137 2.47 -3.46 -24.58
C ARG A 137 1.87 -4.12 -23.33
N VAL A 138 1.24 -3.32 -22.46
CA VAL A 138 0.65 -3.80 -21.20
C VAL A 138 -0.57 -4.69 -21.48
N SER A 139 -1.48 -4.27 -22.36
CA SER A 139 -2.67 -5.05 -22.68
C SER A 139 -2.34 -6.36 -23.41
N ALA A 140 -1.36 -6.36 -24.32
CA ALA A 140 -0.86 -7.59 -24.95
C ALA A 140 -0.23 -8.54 -23.91
N GLY A 141 0.63 -8.03 -23.04
CA GLY A 141 1.24 -8.82 -21.97
C GLY A 141 0.22 -9.39 -20.98
N LEU A 142 -0.80 -8.60 -20.61
CA LEU A 142 -1.89 -9.07 -19.75
C LEU A 142 -2.73 -10.14 -20.42
N THR A 143 -3.01 -10.00 -21.73
CA THR A 143 -3.76 -11.02 -22.48
C THR A 143 -3.03 -12.36 -22.45
N ASP A 144 -1.71 -12.35 -22.69
CA ASP A 144 -0.86 -13.54 -22.61
C ASP A 144 -0.80 -14.12 -21.19
N LEU A 145 -0.60 -13.27 -20.17
CA LEU A 145 -0.58 -13.68 -18.77
C LEU A 145 -1.90 -14.32 -18.34
N LEU A 146 -3.04 -13.74 -18.72
CA LEU A 146 -4.35 -14.31 -18.39
C LEU A 146 -4.55 -15.63 -19.12
N ALA A 147 -4.21 -15.73 -20.40
CA ALA A 147 -4.36 -16.97 -21.15
C ALA A 147 -3.53 -18.12 -20.57
N THR A 148 -2.32 -17.82 -20.08
CA THR A 148 -1.38 -18.82 -19.57
C THR A 148 -1.62 -19.17 -18.10
N GLU A 149 -1.83 -18.17 -17.25
CA GLU A 149 -1.84 -18.36 -15.79
C GLU A 149 -3.24 -18.28 -15.17
N PHE A 150 -4.19 -17.66 -15.87
CA PHE A 150 -5.56 -17.43 -15.38
C PHE A 150 -6.62 -17.73 -16.47
N PRO A 151 -6.63 -18.94 -17.06
CA PRO A 151 -7.43 -19.24 -18.26
C PRO A 151 -8.94 -18.99 -18.04
N ALA A 152 -9.45 -19.27 -16.84
CA ALA A 152 -10.85 -18.98 -16.49
C ALA A 152 -11.20 -17.48 -16.54
N LEU A 153 -10.21 -16.57 -16.39
CA LEU A 153 -10.41 -15.13 -16.55
C LEU A 153 -10.23 -14.69 -18.00
N ALA A 154 -9.32 -15.34 -18.74
CA ALA A 154 -9.06 -15.04 -20.14
C ALA A 154 -10.30 -15.25 -21.05
N GLU A 155 -11.20 -16.15 -20.66
CA GLU A 155 -12.49 -16.36 -21.35
C GLU A 155 -13.43 -15.14 -21.27
N HIS A 156 -13.23 -14.27 -20.29
CA HIS A 156 -14.13 -13.14 -20.03
C HIS A 156 -13.58 -11.79 -20.48
N TRP A 157 -12.26 -11.62 -20.53
CA TRP A 157 -11.62 -10.33 -20.75
C TRP A 157 -10.77 -10.33 -22.01
N SER A 158 -11.23 -9.58 -23.01
CA SER A 158 -10.48 -9.38 -24.24
C SER A 158 -9.31 -8.40 -24.03
N LYS A 159 -8.35 -8.41 -24.96
CA LYS A 159 -7.28 -7.42 -25.00
C LYS A 159 -7.80 -5.97 -24.95
N ASP A 160 -8.87 -5.68 -25.67
CA ASP A 160 -9.49 -4.35 -25.71
C ASP A 160 -10.05 -3.93 -24.34
N ALA A 161 -10.62 -4.89 -23.58
CA ALA A 161 -11.07 -4.64 -22.21
C ALA A 161 -9.91 -4.31 -21.25
N LEU A 162 -8.67 -4.66 -21.62
CA LEU A 162 -7.45 -4.46 -20.85
C LEU A 162 -6.60 -3.28 -21.34
N ALA A 163 -7.02 -2.58 -22.42
CA ALA A 163 -6.23 -1.52 -23.07
C ALA A 163 -5.82 -0.38 -22.10
N ASN A 164 -6.66 -0.11 -21.10
CA ASN A 164 -6.42 0.95 -20.12
C ASN A 164 -5.87 0.43 -18.78
N ALA A 165 -5.37 -0.80 -18.74
CA ALA A 165 -4.73 -1.32 -17.54
C ALA A 165 -3.47 -0.53 -17.22
N VAL A 166 -3.22 -0.35 -15.93
CA VAL A 166 -2.13 0.51 -15.45
C VAL A 166 -1.23 -0.26 -14.51
N VAL A 167 0.05 -0.33 -14.87
CA VAL A 167 1.11 -0.82 -13.96
C VAL A 167 1.48 0.32 -13.03
N GLN A 168 1.28 0.09 -11.73
CA GLN A 168 1.47 1.06 -10.66
C GLN A 168 2.54 0.56 -9.71
N ARG A 169 3.44 1.47 -9.30
CA ARG A 169 4.28 1.21 -8.14
C ARG A 169 3.37 1.14 -6.93
N ARG A 170 3.54 0.14 -6.06
CA ARG A 170 2.88 0.19 -4.76
C ARG A 170 3.81 0.88 -3.78
N PRO A 171 3.29 1.80 -2.95
CA PRO A 171 4.11 2.45 -1.96
C PRO A 171 4.64 1.40 -0.99
N SER A 172 5.95 1.27 -1.02
CA SER A 172 6.83 1.51 0.11
C SER A 172 6.18 1.92 1.44
N TRP A 173 6.58 1.27 2.52
CA TRP A 173 6.32 1.84 3.84
C TRP A 173 7.21 3.07 4.04
N VAL A 174 6.70 4.02 4.82
CA VAL A 174 7.52 5.14 5.27
C VAL A 174 8.40 4.59 6.38
N ASP A 175 9.71 4.52 6.15
CA ASP A 175 10.61 4.28 7.27
C ASP A 175 10.85 5.62 7.95
N LEU A 176 10.17 5.78 9.07
CA LEU A 176 10.45 6.82 10.03
C LEU A 176 11.63 6.37 10.92
N THR A 177 12.75 6.02 10.31
CA THR A 177 14.01 5.75 11.00
C THR A 177 14.41 7.03 11.72
N GLY A 178 14.34 7.00 13.05
CA GLY A 178 14.51 8.21 13.84
C GLY A 178 13.25 9.06 13.98
N ALA A 179 12.05 8.49 13.95
CA ALA A 179 10.93 9.04 14.73
C ALA A 179 10.71 8.16 15.96
N ASP A 180 10.37 8.77 17.10
CA ASP A 180 10.17 8.03 18.36
C ASP A 180 8.79 7.34 18.44
N GLY A 181 7.99 7.41 17.38
CA GLY A 181 6.68 6.80 17.32
C GLY A 181 5.80 7.23 16.14
N TYR A 182 4.52 6.84 16.19
CA TYR A 182 3.48 7.26 15.24
C TYR A 182 2.76 8.56 15.62
N ALA A 183 3.28 9.32 16.59
CA ALA A 183 2.68 10.56 17.06
C ALA A 183 3.66 11.72 16.96
N ALA A 184 3.11 12.93 16.76
CA ALA A 184 3.86 14.17 16.84
C ALA A 184 4.52 14.35 18.21
N ALA A 185 5.62 15.09 18.29
CA ALA A 185 6.35 15.34 19.54
C ALA A 185 5.46 15.99 20.61
N ASP A 186 4.56 16.88 20.19
CA ASP A 186 3.59 17.55 21.06
C ASP A 186 2.30 16.73 21.33
N GLY A 187 2.24 15.52 20.78
CA GLY A 187 1.08 14.61 20.87
C GLY A 187 -0.18 15.12 20.16
N ARG A 188 -0.16 16.25 19.45
CA ARG A 188 -1.37 16.81 18.83
C ARG A 188 -1.77 16.10 17.56
N LEU A 189 -0.93 15.22 17.04
CA LEU A 189 -1.20 14.44 15.84
C LEU A 189 -0.77 12.99 16.04
N VAL A 190 -1.58 12.06 15.53
CA VAL A 190 -1.26 10.63 15.54
C VAL A 190 -1.64 9.98 14.21
N LEU A 191 -0.78 9.07 13.76
CA LEU A 191 -0.95 8.27 12.55
C LEU A 191 -1.48 6.87 12.90
N ILE A 192 -2.44 6.37 12.12
CA ILE A 192 -2.92 4.97 12.22
C ILE A 192 -3.08 4.35 10.83
N GLY A 193 -3.06 3.02 10.76
CA GLY A 193 -3.20 2.27 9.51
C GLY A 193 -2.02 2.52 8.57
N ASP A 194 -2.28 2.45 7.27
CA ASP A 194 -1.25 2.60 6.23
C ASP A 194 -0.45 3.92 6.35
N ALA A 195 -1.04 4.97 6.94
CA ALA A 195 -0.39 6.26 7.17
C ALA A 195 0.76 6.15 8.18
N ALA A 196 0.65 5.23 9.13
CA ALA A 196 1.66 4.93 10.14
C ALA A 196 2.56 3.77 9.73
N HIS A 197 1.98 2.74 9.13
CA HIS A 197 2.61 1.43 9.04
C HIS A 197 2.16 0.61 7.83
N ALA A 198 2.06 1.26 6.68
CA ALA A 198 1.87 0.55 5.42
C ALA A 198 2.85 -0.61 5.29
N MET A 199 2.44 -1.65 4.60
CA MET A 199 3.24 -2.85 4.44
C MET A 199 2.93 -3.51 3.11
N SER A 200 3.83 -4.41 2.71
CA SER A 200 3.53 -5.25 1.57
C SER A 200 2.28 -6.10 1.82
N PRO A 201 1.44 -6.32 0.80
CA PRO A 201 0.25 -7.15 0.94
C PRO A 201 0.56 -8.66 0.92
N SER A 202 1.83 -9.08 0.98
CA SER A 202 2.25 -10.50 0.90
C SER A 202 1.68 -11.38 2.02
N GLN A 203 1.45 -10.82 3.21
CA GLN A 203 0.82 -11.53 4.33
C GLN A 203 -0.67 -11.21 4.50
N GLY A 204 -1.19 -10.19 3.81
CA GLY A 204 -2.57 -9.75 3.96
C GLY A 204 -2.90 -9.09 5.30
N GLU A 205 -1.90 -8.70 6.10
CA GLU A 205 -2.09 -8.22 7.48
C GLU A 205 -2.33 -6.72 7.60
N GLY A 206 -2.18 -5.92 6.52
CA GLY A 206 -2.30 -4.45 6.60
C GLY A 206 -3.62 -3.98 7.21
N ALA A 207 -4.74 -4.57 6.78
CA ALA A 207 -6.06 -4.24 7.33
C ALA A 207 -6.21 -4.67 8.80
N ASN A 208 -5.68 -5.84 9.18
CA ASN A 208 -5.71 -6.32 10.55
C ASN A 208 -4.88 -5.39 11.45
N CYS A 209 -3.66 -5.04 11.05
CA CYS A 209 -2.80 -4.11 11.77
C CYS A 209 -3.43 -2.72 11.91
N ALA A 210 -4.18 -2.26 10.90
CA ALA A 210 -4.93 -1.00 10.96
C ALA A 210 -6.08 -1.06 11.99
N LEU A 211 -6.86 -2.14 12.01
CA LEU A 211 -7.93 -2.35 12.98
C LEU A 211 -7.40 -2.47 14.41
N GLU A 212 -6.33 -3.25 14.62
CA GLU A 212 -5.64 -3.35 15.90
C GLU A 212 -5.07 -2.00 16.35
N SER A 213 -4.53 -1.20 15.43
CA SER A 213 -4.09 0.18 15.73
C SER A 213 -5.23 1.06 16.22
N ALA A 214 -6.42 0.95 15.62
CA ALA A 214 -7.59 1.67 16.10
C ALA A 214 -7.99 1.23 17.52
N VAL A 215 -7.95 -0.07 17.81
CA VAL A 215 -8.23 -0.61 19.15
C VAL A 215 -7.17 -0.17 20.16
N ALA A 216 -5.89 -0.22 19.81
CA ALA A 216 -4.79 0.22 20.67
C ALA A 216 -4.89 1.72 20.97
N LEU A 217 -5.21 2.55 19.96
CA LEU A 217 -5.43 3.99 20.17
C LEU A 217 -6.61 4.24 21.12
N LEU A 218 -7.73 3.53 20.92
CA LEU A 218 -8.89 3.61 21.82
C LEU A 218 -8.52 3.19 23.26
N ALA A 219 -7.69 2.17 23.42
CA ALA A 219 -7.21 1.71 24.72
C ALA A 219 -6.27 2.72 25.42
N SER A 220 -5.58 3.57 24.66
CA SER A 220 -4.77 4.67 25.19
C SER A 220 -5.59 5.89 25.61
N LEU A 221 -6.86 5.99 25.19
CA LEU A 221 -7.73 7.11 25.57
C LEU A 221 -8.11 7.04 27.07
N PRO A 222 -8.37 8.19 27.72
CA PRO A 222 -8.78 8.21 29.11
C PRO A 222 -10.08 7.42 29.32
N PRO A 223 -10.16 6.58 30.38
CA PRO A 223 -11.32 5.73 30.65
C PRO A 223 -12.59 6.50 31.03
N SER A 224 -12.48 7.81 31.30
CA SER A 224 -13.57 8.69 31.73
C SER A 224 -14.22 9.48 30.58
N THR A 225 -13.89 9.15 29.33
CA THR A 225 -14.47 9.83 28.17
C THR A 225 -15.92 9.40 27.96
N THR A 226 -16.83 10.36 28.06
CA THR A 226 -18.26 10.21 27.78
C THR A 226 -18.69 11.42 26.95
N ASP A 227 -19.85 11.35 26.28
CA ASP A 227 -20.39 12.51 25.56
C ASP A 227 -20.56 13.75 26.48
N GLU A 228 -20.76 13.52 27.79
CA GLU A 228 -20.92 14.56 28.81
C GLU A 228 -19.58 15.15 29.31
N ARG A 229 -18.48 14.40 29.18
CA ARG A 229 -17.12 14.84 29.47
C ARG A 229 -16.20 14.42 28.31
N PRO A 230 -16.15 15.21 27.23
CA PRO A 230 -15.17 14.98 26.19
C PRO A 230 -13.76 15.13 26.77
N PRO A 231 -12.77 14.37 26.26
CA PRO A 231 -11.39 14.50 26.70
C PRO A 231 -10.87 15.90 26.38
N SER A 232 -10.08 16.45 27.30
CA SER A 232 -9.32 17.66 27.05
C SER A 232 -8.22 17.42 26.01
N ILE A 233 -7.71 18.50 25.45
CA ILE A 233 -6.61 18.47 24.47
C ILE A 233 -5.36 17.81 25.07
N ASP A 234 -5.03 18.11 26.33
CA ASP A 234 -3.84 17.56 26.99
C ASP A 234 -3.98 16.05 27.28
N GLU A 235 -5.20 15.61 27.63
CA GLU A 235 -5.53 14.19 27.78
C GLU A 235 -5.41 13.46 26.43
N LEU A 236 -5.90 14.05 25.33
CA LEU A 236 -5.74 13.51 23.98
C LEU A 236 -4.27 13.48 23.55
N SER A 237 -3.52 14.57 23.78
CA SER A 237 -2.10 14.64 23.43
C SER A 237 -1.29 13.58 24.14
N THR A 238 -1.58 13.34 25.43
CA THR A 238 -0.93 12.27 26.21
C THR A 238 -1.27 10.89 25.63
N ALA A 239 -2.56 10.62 25.37
CA ALA A 239 -3.01 9.37 24.79
C ALA A 239 -2.38 9.08 23.43
N PHE A 240 -2.27 10.10 22.57
CA PHE A 240 -1.68 10.00 21.24
C PHE A 240 -0.18 9.70 21.33
N ALA A 241 0.55 10.40 22.21
CA ALA A 241 1.97 10.14 22.44
C ALA A 241 2.23 8.74 22.99
N ASP A 242 1.38 8.23 23.89
CA ASP A 242 1.53 6.89 24.46
C ASP A 242 1.23 5.79 23.44
N TYR A 243 0.17 5.92 22.64
CA TYR A 243 -0.08 5.04 21.49
C TYR A 243 1.10 5.09 20.50
N GLY A 244 1.54 6.31 20.16
CA GLY A 244 2.58 6.53 19.16
C GLY A 244 3.89 5.84 19.52
N ARG A 245 4.25 5.84 20.80
CA ARG A 245 5.47 5.22 21.34
C ARG A 245 5.39 3.69 21.39
N THR A 246 4.21 3.14 21.65
CA THR A 246 4.04 1.70 21.94
C THR A 246 3.73 0.88 20.70
N ARG A 247 2.86 1.38 19.81
CA ARG A 247 2.37 0.63 18.66
C ARG A 247 3.44 0.17 17.66
N PRO A 248 4.53 0.92 17.37
CA PRO A 248 5.54 0.47 16.41
C PRO A 248 6.19 -0.86 16.77
N ALA A 249 6.35 -1.17 18.07
CA ALA A 249 6.95 -2.43 18.51
C ALA A 249 6.11 -3.66 18.12
N GLU A 250 4.81 -3.49 17.99
CA GLU A 250 3.87 -4.55 17.62
C GLU A 250 3.77 -4.71 16.09
N VAL A 251 3.82 -3.59 15.34
CA VAL A 251 3.56 -3.60 13.88
C VAL A 251 4.82 -3.75 13.03
N ARG A 252 5.96 -3.16 13.43
CA ARG A 252 7.20 -3.24 12.63
C ARG A 252 7.64 -4.67 12.30
N PRO A 253 7.54 -5.67 13.21
CA PRO A 253 7.85 -7.06 12.86
C PRO A 253 6.98 -7.62 11.72
N VAL A 254 5.69 -7.25 11.69
CA VAL A 254 4.76 -7.66 10.62
C VAL A 254 5.11 -6.97 9.30
N GLN A 255 5.48 -5.68 9.33
CA GLN A 255 5.96 -4.95 8.14
C GLN A 255 7.20 -5.63 7.53
N LEU A 256 8.20 -5.94 8.37
CA LEU A 256 9.45 -6.59 7.95
C LEU A 256 9.20 -8.01 7.42
N ALA A 257 8.34 -8.79 8.08
CA ALA A 257 8.01 -10.13 7.63
C ALA A 257 7.25 -10.10 6.28
N SER A 258 6.35 -9.14 6.12
CA SER A 258 5.64 -8.89 4.85
C SER A 258 6.62 -8.48 3.75
N ALA A 259 7.58 -7.61 4.05
CA ALA A 259 8.64 -7.23 3.12
C ALA A 259 9.45 -8.42 2.62
N ALA A 260 9.97 -9.23 3.55
CA ALA A 260 10.79 -10.39 3.25
C ALA A 260 10.01 -11.41 2.39
N ALA A 261 8.73 -11.63 2.68
CA ALA A 261 7.88 -12.50 1.88
C ALA A 261 7.67 -11.99 0.44
N SER A 262 7.82 -10.67 0.21
CA SER A 262 7.61 -10.04 -1.10
C SER A 262 8.82 -10.11 -2.02
N GLN A 263 10.01 -10.13 -1.43
CA GLN A 263 11.26 -10.30 -2.17
C GLN A 263 11.46 -11.75 -2.65
N GLY A 264 10.57 -12.66 -2.25
CA GLY A 264 10.62 -14.08 -2.56
C GLY A 264 11.66 -14.81 -1.70
N ALA A 265 11.35 -16.05 -1.33
CA ALA A 265 12.39 -16.99 -0.97
C ALA A 265 13.30 -17.13 -2.20
N GLY A 266 14.47 -16.50 -2.16
CA GLY A 266 15.52 -16.76 -3.15
C GLY A 266 15.74 -18.27 -3.26
N PRO A 267 16.22 -18.77 -4.42
CA PRO A 267 16.51 -20.19 -4.56
C PRO A 267 17.39 -20.62 -3.38
N ALA A 268 16.97 -21.67 -2.67
CA ALA A 268 17.72 -22.19 -1.54
C ALA A 268 19.20 -22.32 -1.95
N PRO A 269 20.16 -21.84 -1.14
CA PRO A 269 21.57 -21.87 -1.52
C PRO A 269 21.93 -23.30 -1.92
N SER A 270 22.50 -23.47 -3.11
CA SER A 270 22.95 -24.77 -3.58
C SER A 270 23.86 -25.35 -2.50
N LYS A 271 23.47 -26.48 -1.92
CA LYS A 271 24.37 -27.24 -1.07
C LYS A 271 25.56 -27.64 -1.93
N LYS A 272 26.68 -26.95 -1.75
CA LYS A 272 28.00 -27.42 -2.21
C LYS A 272 28.47 -28.53 -1.28
#